data_AF-A0A8J6SXW0-F1
#
_entry.id   AF-A0A8J6SXW0-F1
#
_cell.length_a   1.000
_cell.length_b   1.000
_cell.length_c   1.000
_cell.angle_alpha   90.00
_cell.angle_beta   90.00
_cell.angle_gamma   90.00
#
_symmetry.space_group_name_H-M   'P 1'
#
loop_
_entity.id
_entity.type
_entity.pdbx_description
1 polymer ?
#
loop_
_entity_poly.entity_id
_entity_poly.type
_entity_poly.pdbx_seq_one_letter_code
_entity_poly.pdbx_strand_id
1 'polypeptide(L)' 'MDWKALIIPEGSQLFAIHRLNFIHQGVNYVLELNEHGPTNWIGHGEQATDQNIVIQSVNGTTLEDCLNKLIDRIHKRNQ' A
#
# COMPACT_ATOMS: atom_id res chain seq x y z
N MET A 1 -6.90 -3.92 -21.72
CA MET A 1 -5.52 -4.44 -21.74
C MET A 1 -5.62 -5.94 -21.91
N ASP A 2 -4.97 -6.54 -22.91
CA ASP A 2 -5.01 -7.99 -23.12
C ASP A 2 -3.95 -8.66 -22.23
N TRP A 3 -4.40 -9.27 -21.14
CA TRP A 3 -3.53 -9.93 -20.17
C TRP A 3 -2.79 -11.14 -20.76
N LYS A 4 -3.26 -11.69 -21.89
CA LYS A 4 -2.62 -12.83 -22.57
C LYS A 4 -1.32 -12.47 -23.26
N ALA A 5 -1.03 -11.18 -23.45
CA ALA A 5 0.21 -10.69 -24.05
C ALA A 5 1.34 -10.49 -23.01
N LEU A 6 1.05 -10.59 -21.71
CA LEU A 6 2.04 -10.42 -20.64
C LEU A 6 2.77 -11.75 -20.37
N ILE A 7 4.08 -11.76 -20.59
CA ILE A 7 4.95 -12.88 -20.20
C ILE A 7 5.49 -12.58 -18.80
N ILE A 8 5.06 -13.37 -17.82
CA ILE A 8 5.53 -13.28 -16.43
C ILE A 8 6.75 -14.21 -16.28
N PRO A 9 7.94 -13.70 -15.90
CA PRO A 9 9.11 -14.54 -15.70
C PRO A 9 8.90 -15.59 -14.60
N GLU A 10 9.61 -16.72 -14.70
CA GLU A 10 9.58 -17.76 -13.67
C GLU A 10 10.04 -17.19 -12.32
N GLY A 11 9.31 -17.51 -11.25
CA GLY A 11 9.52 -16.95 -9.91
C GLY A 11 8.93 -15.55 -9.68
N SER A 12 8.24 -14.96 -10.66
CA SER A 12 7.54 -13.67 -10.52
C SER A 12 6.04 -13.85 -10.29
N GLN A 13 5.39 -12.86 -9.66
CA GLN A 13 3.95 -12.83 -9.45
C GLN A 13 3.40 -11.44 -9.77
N LEU A 14 2.25 -11.39 -10.46
CA LEU A 14 1.48 -10.15 -10.66
C LEU A 14 0.46 -10.01 -9.53
N PHE A 15 0.33 -8.79 -9.02
CA PHE A 15 -0.65 -8.43 -8.01
C PHE A 15 -1.47 -7.23 -8.50
N ALA A 16 -2.77 -7.25 -8.18
CA ALA A 16 -3.56 -6.03 -8.24
C ALA A 16 -3.20 -5.17 -7.02
N ILE A 17 -2.88 -3.90 -7.26
CA ILE A 17 -2.53 -2.94 -6.21
C ILE A 17 -3.63 -1.88 -6.15
N HIS A 18 -4.19 -1.69 -4.96
CA HIS A 18 -5.06 -0.55 -4.66
C HIS A 18 -4.19 0.62 -4.24
N ARG A 19 -4.21 1.71 -5.01
CA ARG A 19 -3.45 2.92 -4.74
C ARG A 19 -4.36 4.07 -4.34
N LEU A 20 -4.11 4.68 -3.20
CA LEU A 20 -4.88 5.78 -2.64
C LEU A 20 -3.96 6.95 -2.28
N ASN A 21 -4.48 8.18 -2.39
CA ASN A 21 -3.83 9.35 -1.83
C ASN A 21 -4.55 9.74 -0.53
N PHE A 22 -3.78 10.00 0.52
CA PHE A 22 -4.28 10.43 1.82
C PHE A 22 -3.57 11.70 2.25
N ILE A 23 -4.32 12.78 2.49
CA ILE A 23 -3.77 14.07 2.90
C ILE A 23 -3.99 14.26 4.39
N HIS A 24 -2.90 14.42 5.14
CA HIS A 24 -2.95 14.67 6.59
C HIS A 24 -2.01 15.82 6.95
N GLN A 25 -2.55 16.84 7.64
CA GLN A 25 -1.80 18.04 8.06
C GLN A 25 -1.03 18.72 6.91
N GLY A 26 -1.61 18.75 5.70
CA GLY A 26 -1.00 19.35 4.52
C GLY A 26 0.06 18.49 3.82
N VAL A 27 0.34 17.29 4.35
CA VAL A 27 1.24 16.31 3.72
C VAL A 27 0.42 15.28 2.95
N ASN A 28 0.78 15.04 1.68
CA ASN A 28 0.17 13.99 0.87
C ASN A 28 0.95 12.68 1.04
N TYR A 29 0.23 11.59 1.30
CA TYR A 29 0.75 10.24 1.42
C TYR A 29 0.15 9.36 0.34
N VAL A 30 0.99 8.57 -0.33
CA VAL A 30 0.57 7.52 -1.25
C VAL A 30 0.51 6.22 -0.45
N LEU A 31 -0.66 5.58 -0.45
CA LEU A 31 -0.88 4.29 0.19
C LEU A 31 -1.12 3.23 -0.89
N GLU A 32 -0.39 2.13 -0.82
CA GLU A 32 -0.47 1.02 -1.75
C GLU A 32 -0.81 -0.25 -0.98
N LEU A 33 -1.91 -0.90 -1.35
CA LEU A 33 -2.39 -2.11 -0.70
C LEU A 33 -2.47 -3.23 -1.73
N ASN A 34 -1.85 -4.36 -1.43
CA ASN A 34 -1.85 -5.55 -2.28
C ASN A 34 -2.47 -6.74 -1.55
N GLU A 35 -3.25 -7.51 -2.29
CA GLU A 35 -3.78 -8.79 -1.83
C GLU A 35 -2.67 -9.85 -1.93
N HIS A 36 -2.34 -10.47 -0.80
CA HIS A 36 -1.34 -11.53 -0.69
C HIS A 36 -2.02 -12.87 -0.34
N GLY A 37 -2.87 -13.35 -1.24
CA GLY A 37 -3.70 -14.53 -1.02
C GLY A 37 -5.04 -14.21 -0.37
N PRO A 38 -5.89 -15.21 -0.10
CA PRO A 38 -7.33 -15.02 0.11
C PRO A 38 -7.71 -14.26 1.39
N THR A 39 -6.78 -14.10 2.35
CA THR A 39 -7.07 -13.50 3.65
C THR A 39 -5.97 -12.57 4.15
N ASN A 40 -4.95 -12.29 3.34
CA ASN A 40 -3.82 -11.49 3.77
C ASN A 40 -3.68 -10.30 2.84
N TRP A 41 -3.64 -9.12 3.43
CA TRP A 41 -3.39 -7.86 2.77
C TRP A 41 -2.10 -7.29 3.32
N ILE A 42 -1.33 -6.69 2.43
CA ILE A 42 -0.12 -5.96 2.79
C ILE A 42 -0.33 -4.52 2.36
N GLY A 43 -0.09 -3.60 3.29
CA GLY A 43 -0.19 -2.17 3.07
C GLY A 43 1.18 -1.51 3.17
N HIS A 44 1.49 -0.67 2.20
CA HIS A 44 2.67 0.17 2.12
C HIS A 44 2.21 1.63 2.08
N GLY A 45 3.01 2.53 2.63
CA GLY A 45 2.75 3.96 2.54
C GLY A 45 4.04 4.75 2.38
N GLU A 46 3.97 5.87 1.69
CA GLU A 46 5.08 6.81 1.53
C GLU A 46 4.56 8.23 1.42
N GLN A 47 5.41 9.22 1.68
CA GLN A 47 5.08 10.61 1.40
C GLN A 47 5.20 10.89 -0.11
N ALA A 48 4.16 11.45 -0.72
CA ALA A 48 4.10 11.69 -2.16
C ALA A 48 5.17 12.67 -2.67
N THR A 49 5.62 13.61 -1.82
CA THR A 49 6.62 14.62 -2.15
C THR A 49 8.04 14.22 -1.78
N ASP A 50 8.21 13.16 -0.98
CA ASP A 50 9.53 12.65 -0.56
C ASP A 50 9.46 11.13 -0.37
N GLN A 51 9.85 10.40 -1.41
CA GLN A 51 9.84 8.93 -1.43
C GLN A 51 10.83 8.31 -0.43
N ASN A 52 11.73 9.08 0.17
CA ASN A 52 12.58 8.57 1.24
C ASN A 52 11.83 8.44 2.57
N ILE A 53 10.67 9.10 2.69
CA ILE A 53 9.82 9.05 3.88
C ILE A 53 8.81 7.92 3.68
N VAL A 54 9.28 6.72 4.00
CA VAL A 54 8.48 5.48 3.96
C VAL A 54 7.75 5.28 5.29
N ILE A 55 6.51 4.83 5.18
CA ILE A 55 5.71 4.29 6.28
C ILE A 55 5.96 2.79 6.29
N GLN A 56 6.37 2.28 7.45
CA GLN A 56 6.61 0.86 7.62
C GLN A 56 5.38 0.06 7.16
N SER A 57 5.60 -1.06 6.48
CA SER A 57 4.53 -1.91 5.95
C SER A 57 3.70 -2.54 7.06
N VAL A 58 2.41 -2.71 6.80
CA VAL A 58 1.45 -3.36 7.71
C VAL A 58 0.85 -4.59 7.04
N ASN A 59 0.46 -5.57 7.86
CA ASN A 59 -0.34 -6.69 7.41
C ASN A 59 -1.75 -6.56 8.00
N GLY A 60 -2.74 -7.03 7.26
CA GLY A 60 -4.13 -7.06 7.70
C GLY A 60 -4.93 -8.18 7.04
N THR A 61 -6.11 -8.44 7.58
CA THR A 61 -6.99 -9.48 7.07
C THR A 61 -7.94 -8.97 5.98
N THR A 62 -8.15 -7.65 5.93
CA THR A 62 -8.92 -6.96 4.89
C THR A 62 -8.19 -5.69 4.43
N LEU A 63 -8.68 -5.11 3.32
CA LEU A 63 -8.23 -3.82 2.82
C LEU A 63 -8.39 -2.71 3.89
N GLU A 64 -9.55 -2.65 4.55
CA GLU A 64 -9.89 -1.64 5.55
C GLU A 64 -8.99 -1.75 6.79
N ASP A 65 -8.70 -2.97 7.26
CA ASP A 65 -7.78 -3.20 8.39
C ASP A 65 -6.37 -2.69 8.07
N CYS A 66 -5.84 -2.99 6.88
CA CYS A 66 -4.56 -2.45 6.44
C CYS A 66 -4.57 -0.91 6.35
N LEU A 67 -5.62 -0.33 5.77
CA LEU A 67 -5.72 1.12 5.61
C LEU A 67 -5.74 1.84 6.97
N ASN A 68 -6.54 1.34 7.91
CA ASN A 68 -6.61 1.90 9.27
C ASN A 68 -5.26 1.82 9.98
N LYS A 69 -4.56 0.68 9.87
CA LYS A 69 -3.21 0.53 10.45
C LYS A 69 -2.17 1.49 9.83
N LEU A 70 -2.26 1.77 8.53
CA LEU A 70 -1.40 2.77 7.88
C LEU A 70 -1.71 4.19 8.38
N ILE A 71 -2.98 4.55 8.45
CA ILE A 71 -3.42 5.86 8.97
C ILE A 71 -2.96 6.06 10.42
N ASP A 72 -3.10 5.04 11.27
CA ASP A 72 -2.62 5.09 12.65
C ASP A 72 -1.10 5.33 12.74
N ARG A 73 -0.32 4.74 11.83
CA ARG A 73 1.14 4.98 11.76
C ARG A 73 1.47 6.40 11.35
N ILE A 74 0.69 6.99 10.43
CA ILE A 74 0.83 8.41 10.05
C ILE A 74 0.54 9.30 11.25
N HIS A 75 -0.56 9.06 11.95
CA HIS A 75 -0.94 9.85 13.11
C HIS A 75 0.11 9.79 14.23
N LYS A 76 0.65 8.61 14.54
CA LYS A 76 1.69 8.43 15.56
C LYS A 76 3.01 9.09 15.21
N ARG A 77 3.31 9.30 13.92
CA ARG A 77 4.55 9.93 13.48
C ARG A 77 4.53 11.45 13.68
N ASN A 78 3.34 12.05 13.69
CA ASN A 78 3.15 13.50 13.80
C ASN A 78 2.80 13.97 15.24
N GLN A 79 2.79 13.06 16.22
CA GLN A 79 2.68 13.36 17.65
C GLN A 79 4.07 13.31 18.29
#